data_AF-A0A7V5R1V4-F1
#
_entry.id   AF-A0A7V5R1V4-F1
#
_cell.length_a   1.000
_cell.length_b   1.000
_cell.length_c   1.000
_cell.angle_alpha   90.00
_cell.angle_beta   90.00
_cell.angle_gamma   90.00
#
_symmetry.space_group_name_H-M   'P 1'
#
loop_
_entity.id
_entity.type
_entity.pdbx_description
1 polymer ?
#
loop_
_entity_poly.entity_id
_entity_poly.type
_entity_poly.pdbx_seq_one_letter_code
_entity_poly.pdbx_strand_id
1 'polypeptide(L)'
;MTNDSQSQMKLLILKGKEQGYLTYAEINDHLPDDIVETEMVEDIIQMINDMGIQVYDEAPDEDTILLNDEAAKEDDDTATEEAMAVLSAVDANIGRTTDPVRMYMREMGSVELLSRKEEIAIAKRIERSAHFIIEAIAKFPKTAETMLEELEGMEEEGFKMPDVVLDIYNPHEEAVIPKVKKPTDIVDDDE
;
A
#
# COMPACT_ATOMS: atom_id res chain seq x y z
N MET A 1 7.63 -12.80 -15.60
CA MET A 1 6.50 -13.75 -15.52
C MET A 1 5.19 -13.12 -16.00
N THR A 2 5.08 -11.78 -16.07
CA THR A 2 3.90 -11.04 -16.56
C THR A 2 3.54 -11.23 -18.05
N ASN A 3 4.52 -11.52 -18.93
CA ASN A 3 4.23 -11.70 -20.37
C ASN A 3 3.47 -12.99 -20.71
N ASP A 4 3.52 -14.02 -19.85
CA ASP A 4 2.92 -15.33 -20.15
C ASP A 4 1.41 -15.30 -19.92
N SER A 5 0.96 -14.75 -18.78
CA SER A 5 -0.46 -14.54 -18.48
C SER A 5 -1.15 -13.61 -19.50
N GLN A 6 -0.45 -12.57 -19.96
CA GLN A 6 -0.97 -11.70 -21.03
C GLN A 6 -1.15 -12.44 -22.36
N SER A 7 -0.29 -13.43 -22.65
CA SER A 7 -0.42 -14.25 -23.87
C SER A 7 -1.55 -15.27 -23.73
N GLN A 8 -1.75 -15.81 -22.53
CA GLN A 8 -2.82 -16.75 -22.20
C GLN A 8 -4.21 -16.10 -22.26
N MET A 9 -4.37 -14.89 -21.71
CA MET A 9 -5.62 -14.13 -21.82
C MET A 9 -5.98 -13.76 -23.27
N LYS A 10 -4.98 -13.44 -24.10
CA LYS A 10 -5.19 -13.19 -25.54
C LYS A 10 -5.72 -14.44 -26.26
N LEU A 11 -5.16 -15.61 -25.96
CA LEU A 11 -5.63 -16.87 -26.54
C LEU A 11 -7.07 -17.19 -26.10
N LEU A 12 -7.42 -16.88 -24.85
CA LEU A 12 -8.78 -17.08 -24.34
C LEU A 12 -9.81 -16.20 -25.06
N ILE A 13 -9.50 -14.91 -25.28
CA ILE A 13 -10.41 -13.99 -25.98
C ILE A 13 -10.61 -14.42 -27.44
N LEU A 14 -9.55 -14.86 -28.12
CA LEU A 14 -9.65 -15.40 -29.48
C LEU A 14 -10.56 -16.63 -29.53
N LYS A 15 -10.38 -17.57 -28.59
CA LYS A 15 -11.22 -18.76 -28.47
C LYS A 15 -12.69 -18.39 -28.18
N GLY A 16 -12.92 -17.44 -27.27
CA GLY A 16 -14.25 -16.95 -26.92
C GLY A 16 -14.97 -16.25 -28.08
N LYS A 17 -14.24 -15.52 -28.92
CA LYS A 17 -14.78 -14.90 -30.13
C LYS A 17 -15.11 -15.92 -31.22
N GLU A 18 -14.31 -16.99 -31.36
CA GLU A 18 -14.61 -18.09 -32.31
C GLU A 18 -15.81 -18.93 -31.88
N GLN A 19 -16.00 -19.13 -30.58
CA GLN A 19 -17.06 -19.98 -30.02
C GLN A 19 -18.33 -19.20 -29.65
N GLY A 20 -18.25 -17.88 -29.56
CA GLY A 20 -19.35 -17.00 -29.15
C GLY A 20 -19.64 -17.01 -27.64
N TYR A 21 -18.93 -17.85 -26.87
CA TYR A 21 -19.11 -17.96 -25.43
C TYR A 21 -17.79 -18.29 -24.70
N LEU A 22 -17.76 -18.00 -23.40
CA LEU A 22 -16.71 -18.42 -22.47
C LEU A 22 -17.36 -18.91 -21.16
N THR A 23 -16.68 -19.81 -20.45
CA THR A 23 -17.13 -20.25 -19.13
C THR A 23 -16.41 -19.55 -17.98
N TYR A 24 -17.06 -19.44 -16.82
CA TYR A 24 -16.41 -18.89 -15.62
C TYR A 24 -15.13 -19.65 -15.24
N ALA A 25 -15.13 -20.97 -15.40
CA ALA A 25 -13.95 -21.80 -15.13
C ALA A 25 -12.78 -21.43 -16.05
N GLU A 26 -13.03 -21.26 -17.35
CA GLU A 26 -11.98 -20.92 -18.31
C GLU A 26 -11.41 -19.50 -18.08
N ILE A 27 -12.25 -18.54 -17.67
CA ILE A 27 -11.79 -17.19 -17.32
C ILE A 27 -10.91 -17.23 -16.07
N ASN A 28 -11.35 -17.95 -15.03
CA ASN A 28 -10.62 -18.06 -13.77
C ASN A 28 -9.27 -18.79 -13.93
N ASP A 29 -9.18 -19.79 -14.81
CA ASP A 29 -7.96 -20.56 -15.05
C ASP A 29 -6.85 -19.77 -15.78
N HIS A 30 -7.21 -18.71 -16.52
CA HIS A 30 -6.26 -17.88 -17.27
C HIS A 30 -5.99 -16.53 -16.60
N LEU A 31 -6.65 -16.27 -15.46
CA LEU A 31 -6.46 -15.06 -14.68
C LEU A 31 -5.17 -15.17 -13.83
N PRO A 32 -4.35 -14.11 -13.73
CA PRO A 32 -3.19 -14.11 -12.83
C PRO A 32 -3.61 -14.38 -11.37
N ASP A 33 -2.80 -15.15 -10.65
CA ASP A 33 -2.99 -15.46 -9.21
C ASP A 33 -3.09 -14.21 -8.31
N ASP A 34 -2.67 -13.04 -8.81
CA ASP A 34 -2.75 -11.76 -8.12
C ASP A 34 -4.17 -11.14 -8.15
N ILE A 35 -5.06 -11.61 -9.05
CA ILE A 35 -6.45 -11.14 -9.16
C ILE A 35 -7.38 -12.14 -8.44
N VAL A 36 -7.37 -12.07 -7.11
CA VAL A 36 -8.22 -12.92 -6.25
C VAL A 36 -9.51 -12.21 -5.83
N GLU A 37 -9.62 -10.91 -6.11
CA GLU A 37 -10.74 -10.09 -5.67
C GLU A 37 -11.97 -10.30 -6.56
N THR A 38 -13.09 -10.74 -5.96
CA THR A 38 -14.36 -11.03 -6.67
C THR A 38 -14.87 -9.84 -7.50
N GLU A 39 -14.70 -8.61 -7.01
CA GLU A 39 -15.11 -7.39 -7.73
C GLU A 39 -14.31 -7.19 -9.02
N MET A 40 -13.01 -7.49 -9.00
CA MET A 40 -12.14 -7.38 -10.19
C MET A 40 -12.49 -8.43 -11.24
N VAL A 41 -12.91 -9.62 -10.81
CA VAL A 41 -13.39 -10.69 -11.69
C VAL A 41 -14.70 -10.27 -12.37
N GLU A 42 -15.62 -9.65 -11.62
CA GLU A 42 -16.88 -9.11 -12.16
C GLU A 42 -16.65 -8.02 -13.21
N ASP A 43 -15.71 -7.09 -12.97
CA ASP A 43 -15.34 -6.06 -13.94
C ASP A 43 -14.77 -6.66 -15.25
N ILE A 44 -13.95 -7.71 -15.15
CA ILE A 44 -13.39 -8.41 -16.31
C ILE A 44 -14.50 -9.12 -17.10
N ILE A 45 -15.45 -9.76 -16.42
CA ILE A 45 -16.60 -10.41 -17.05
C ILE A 45 -17.47 -9.37 -17.77
N GLN A 46 -17.67 -8.19 -17.18
CA GLN A 46 -18.42 -7.12 -17.82
C GLN A 46 -17.72 -6.65 -19.10
N MET A 47 -16.39 -6.47 -19.07
CA MET A 47 -15.62 -6.13 -20.27
C MET A 47 -15.70 -7.21 -21.36
N ILE A 48 -15.70 -8.49 -21.00
CA ILE A 48 -15.85 -9.60 -21.95
C ILE A 48 -17.24 -9.60 -22.61
N ASN A 49 -18.29 -9.31 -21.84
CA ASN A 49 -19.65 -9.16 -22.38
C ASN A 49 -19.77 -7.94 -23.30
N ASP A 50 -19.11 -6.82 -22.99
CA ASP A 50 -19.07 -5.63 -23.85
C ASP A 50 -18.36 -5.90 -25.19
N MET A 51 -17.44 -6.87 -25.22
CA MET A 51 -16.80 -7.39 -26.44
C MET A 51 -17.69 -8.35 -27.25
N GLY A 52 -18.92 -8.62 -26.80
CA GLY A 52 -19.88 -9.47 -27.50
C GLY A 52 -19.72 -10.97 -27.24
N ILE A 53 -18.92 -11.37 -26.24
CA ILE A 53 -18.73 -12.77 -25.84
C ILE A 53 -19.59 -13.06 -24.61
N GLN A 54 -20.50 -14.03 -24.70
CA GLN A 54 -21.39 -14.37 -23.58
C GLN A 54 -20.68 -15.27 -22.56
N VAL A 55 -20.77 -14.92 -21.28
CA VAL A 55 -20.17 -15.71 -20.19
C VAL A 55 -21.21 -16.60 -19.51
N TYR A 56 -20.97 -17.91 -19.45
CA TYR A 56 -21.85 -18.91 -18.84
C TYR A 56 -21.19 -19.68 -17.69
N ASP A 57 -22.00 -20.16 -16.73
CA ASP A 57 -21.52 -21.03 -15.64
C ASP A 57 -21.12 -22.43 -16.14
N GLU A 58 -21.90 -22.98 -17.05
CA GLU A 58 -21.62 -24.25 -17.73
C GLU A 58 -21.74 -24.06 -19.24
N ALA A 59 -20.95 -24.81 -20.02
CA ALA A 59 -20.96 -24.72 -21.47
C ALA A 59 -22.37 -24.99 -22.01
N PRO A 60 -22.98 -24.06 -22.78
CA PRO A 60 -24.31 -24.25 -23.34
C PRO A 60 -24.34 -25.38 -24.37
N ASP A 61 -25.48 -26.06 -24.48
CA ASP A 61 -25.70 -27.11 -25.49
C ASP A 61 -25.64 -26.52 -26.92
N GLU A 62 -25.24 -27.33 -27.90
CA GLU A 62 -25.06 -26.91 -29.30
C GLU A 62 -26.31 -26.23 -29.91
N ASP A 63 -27.50 -26.62 -29.45
CA ASP A 63 -28.79 -26.04 -29.89
C ASP A 63 -29.00 -24.59 -29.41
N THR A 64 -28.44 -24.21 -28.25
CA THR A 64 -28.49 -22.85 -27.70
C THR A 64 -27.51 -21.90 -28.38
N ILE A 65 -26.38 -22.43 -28.86
CA ILE A 65 -25.35 -21.66 -29.56
C ILE A 65 -25.87 -21.24 -30.95
N LEU A 66 -26.55 -22.15 -31.66
CA LEU A 66 -27.09 -21.91 -33.00
C LEU A 66 -28.19 -20.84 -33.06
N LEU A 67 -28.96 -20.65 -31.98
CA LEU A 67 -30.02 -19.62 -31.92
C LEU A 67 -29.46 -18.20 -31.73
N ASN A 68 -28.25 -18.07 -31.18
CA ASN A 68 -27.61 -16.77 -30.93
C ASN A 68 -26.62 -16.37 -32.04
N ASP A 69 -26.34 -17.25 -33.00
CA ASP A 69 -25.36 -17.09 -34.09
C ASP A 69 -25.81 -16.11 -35.22
N GLU A 70 -26.96 -15.44 -35.07
CA GLU A 70 -27.41 -14.40 -36.02
C GLU A 70 -26.73 -13.03 -35.79
N ALA A 71 -25.90 -12.86 -34.75
CA ALA A 71 -25.33 -11.56 -34.40
C ALA A 71 -23.79 -11.42 -34.55
N ALA A 72 -23.03 -12.48 -34.89
CA ALA A 72 -21.57 -12.47 -34.77
C ALA A 72 -20.80 -12.75 -36.08
N LYS A 73 -21.29 -12.27 -37.22
CA LYS A 73 -20.49 -12.20 -38.46
C LYS A 73 -20.44 -10.78 -39.00
N GLU A 74 -19.84 -9.87 -38.23
CA GLU A 74 -19.17 -8.73 -38.85
C GLU A 74 -17.70 -8.70 -38.41
N ASP A 75 -16.89 -8.84 -39.46
CA ASP A 75 -15.46 -8.71 -39.58
C ASP A 75 -14.98 -7.40 -38.95
N ASP A 76 -14.12 -7.47 -37.93
CA ASP A 76 -13.22 -6.36 -37.65
C ASP A 76 -11.98 -6.80 -36.85
N ASP A 77 -10.85 -6.90 -37.56
CA ASP A 77 -9.52 -6.98 -36.98
C ASP A 77 -9.20 -5.72 -36.14
N THR A 78 -9.85 -4.57 -36.36
CA THR A 78 -9.56 -3.33 -35.61
C THR A 78 -10.11 -3.33 -34.18
N ALA A 79 -11.19 -4.07 -33.91
CA ALA A 79 -11.71 -4.26 -32.55
C ALA A 79 -10.74 -5.03 -31.64
N THR A 80 -9.85 -5.85 -32.22
CA THR A 80 -8.86 -6.62 -31.43
C THR A 80 -7.69 -5.77 -30.95
N GLU A 81 -7.26 -4.77 -31.72
CA GLU A 81 -6.24 -3.81 -31.30
C GLU A 81 -6.78 -2.83 -30.25
N GLU A 82 -8.03 -2.39 -30.38
CA GLU A 82 -8.69 -1.56 -29.36
C GLU A 82 -8.91 -2.33 -28.05
N ALA A 83 -9.32 -3.60 -28.13
CA ALA A 83 -9.42 -4.48 -26.96
C ALA A 83 -8.05 -4.71 -26.29
N MET A 84 -6.96 -4.85 -27.06
CA MET A 84 -5.60 -4.94 -26.51
C MET A 84 -5.16 -3.67 -25.79
N ALA A 85 -5.52 -2.49 -26.32
CA ALA A 85 -5.21 -1.22 -25.68
C ALA A 85 -5.98 -1.02 -24.36
N VAL A 86 -7.24 -1.47 -24.31
CA VAL A 86 -8.06 -1.42 -23.10
C VAL A 86 -7.53 -2.40 -22.04
N LEU A 87 -7.23 -3.65 -22.39
CA LEU A 87 -6.68 -4.63 -21.43
C LEU A 87 -5.29 -4.23 -20.89
N SER A 88 -4.44 -3.60 -21.72
CA SER A 88 -3.16 -3.05 -21.25
C SER A 88 -3.34 -1.84 -20.33
N ALA A 89 -4.41 -1.05 -20.50
CA ALA A 89 -4.76 0.04 -19.58
C ALA A 89 -5.40 -0.49 -18.29
N VAL A 90 -6.06 -1.65 -18.36
CA VAL A 90 -6.63 -2.37 -17.23
C VAL A 90 -5.51 -2.93 -16.34
N ASP A 91 -4.38 -3.40 -16.88
CA ASP A 91 -3.17 -3.76 -16.07
C ASP A 91 -2.65 -2.57 -15.23
N ALA A 92 -2.78 -1.34 -15.74
CA ALA A 92 -2.45 -0.12 -14.97
C ALA A 92 -3.55 0.29 -13.96
N ASN A 93 -4.76 -0.26 -14.08
CA ASN A 93 -5.92 0.01 -13.23
C ASN A 93 -6.31 -1.16 -12.30
N ILE A 94 -5.74 -2.36 -12.48
CA ILE A 94 -5.94 -3.61 -11.67
C ILE A 94 -5.35 -3.50 -10.24
N GLY A 95 -5.30 -2.29 -9.71
CA GLY A 95 -4.91 -2.04 -8.33
C GLY A 95 -5.49 -0.75 -7.78
N ARG A 96 -6.38 -0.06 -8.49
CA ARG A 96 -7.04 1.16 -7.99
C ARG A 96 -8.30 0.75 -7.25
N THR A 97 -8.13 0.08 -6.11
CA THR A 97 -9.21 -0.03 -5.15
C THR A 97 -9.67 1.38 -4.76
N THR A 98 -10.99 1.59 -4.73
CA THR A 98 -11.60 2.84 -4.25
C THR A 98 -11.77 2.85 -2.73
N ASP A 99 -11.46 1.73 -2.05
CA ASP A 99 -11.54 1.61 -0.60
C ASP A 99 -10.36 2.35 0.08
N PRO A 100 -10.63 3.40 0.89
CA PRO A 100 -9.60 4.13 1.63
C PRO A 100 -8.78 3.25 2.58
N VAL A 101 -9.38 2.19 3.13
CA VAL A 101 -8.70 1.29 4.06
C VAL A 101 -7.68 0.44 3.31
N ARG A 102 -8.07 -0.14 2.17
CA ARG A 102 -7.13 -0.89 1.32
C ARG A 102 -6.04 0.00 0.74
N MET A 103 -6.38 1.24 0.37
CA MET A 103 -5.39 2.23 -0.06
C MET A 103 -4.32 2.45 1.03
N TYR A 104 -4.75 2.62 2.28
CA TYR A 104 -3.84 2.77 3.41
C TYR A 104 -3.00 1.52 3.69
N MET A 105 -3.61 0.32 3.69
CA MET A 105 -2.88 -0.93 3.96
C MET A 105 -1.82 -1.21 2.89
N ARG A 106 -2.11 -0.89 1.63
CA ARG A 106 -1.12 -1.00 0.56
C ARG A 106 0.02 -0.01 0.74
N GLU A 107 -0.29 1.24 1.07
CA GLU A 107 0.73 2.27 1.28
C GLU A 107 1.59 1.98 2.52
N MET A 108 0.98 1.55 3.63
CA MET A 108 1.70 1.06 4.81
C MET A 108 2.57 -0.14 4.49
N GLY A 109 2.05 -1.13 3.75
CA GLY A 109 2.74 -2.36 3.40
C GLY A 109 3.88 -2.17 2.40
N SER A 110 3.92 -1.04 1.69
CA SER A 110 5.02 -0.68 0.80
C SER A 110 6.31 -0.30 1.53
N VAL A 111 6.21 0.04 2.82
CA VAL A 111 7.34 0.42 3.66
C VAL A 111 7.82 -0.80 4.45
N GLU A 112 9.09 -1.17 4.27
CA GLU A 112 9.70 -2.29 4.97
C GLU A 112 9.78 -2.06 6.49
N LEU A 113 9.66 -3.15 7.26
CA LEU A 113 9.81 -3.10 8.72
C LEU A 113 11.27 -2.81 9.09
N LEU A 114 11.46 -1.95 10.10
CA LEU A 114 12.78 -1.63 10.62
C LEU A 114 13.34 -2.78 11.46
N SER A 115 14.63 -3.06 11.28
CA SER A 115 15.41 -3.86 12.22
C SER A 115 15.81 -3.03 13.45
N ARG A 116 16.09 -3.69 14.56
CA ARG A 116 16.58 -3.04 15.79
C ARG A 116 17.79 -2.10 15.56
N LYS A 117 18.67 -2.44 14.61
CA LYS A 117 19.83 -1.59 14.29
C LYS A 117 19.40 -0.30 13.61
N GLU A 118 18.42 -0.37 12.73
CA GLU A 118 17.86 0.78 12.00
C GLU A 118 17.06 1.69 12.93
N GLU A 119 16.27 1.11 13.84
CA GLU A 119 15.58 1.86 14.90
C GLU A 119 16.58 2.68 15.73
N ILE A 120 17.67 2.04 16.20
CA ILE A 120 18.73 2.73 16.96
C ILE A 120 19.39 3.82 16.11
N ALA A 121 19.63 3.57 14.83
CA ALA A 121 20.24 4.55 13.94
C ALA A 121 19.35 5.79 13.74
N ILE A 122 18.03 5.58 13.58
CA ILE A 122 17.04 6.65 13.48
C ILE A 122 16.97 7.43 14.79
N ALA A 123 16.91 6.75 15.94
CA ALA A 123 16.89 7.39 17.25
C ALA A 123 18.11 8.31 17.46
N LYS A 124 19.31 7.78 17.20
CA LYS A 124 20.55 8.58 17.28
C LYS A 124 20.57 9.75 16.28
N ARG A 125 19.93 9.60 15.12
CA ARG A 125 19.81 10.69 14.14
C ARG A 125 18.91 11.80 14.67
N ILE A 126 17.77 11.44 15.26
CA ILE A 126 16.83 12.40 15.87
C ILE A 126 17.51 13.15 17.03
N GLU A 127 18.22 12.44 17.90
CA GLU A 127 18.97 13.03 19.02
C GLU A 127 20.02 14.04 18.54
N ARG A 128 20.86 13.66 17.56
CA ARG A 128 21.83 14.59 16.96
C ARG A 128 21.17 15.81 16.33
N SER A 129 20.05 15.63 15.63
CA SER A 129 19.31 16.75 15.04
C SER A 129 18.75 17.69 16.11
N ALA A 130 18.22 17.16 17.21
CA ALA A 130 17.74 17.97 18.33
C ALA A 130 18.89 18.79 18.95
N HIS A 131 20.04 18.14 19.20
CA HIS A 131 21.24 18.83 19.70
C HIS A 131 21.72 19.93 18.75
N PHE A 132 21.72 19.66 17.45
CA PHE A 132 22.10 20.64 16.44
C PHE A 132 21.17 21.87 16.43
N ILE A 133 19.85 21.66 16.57
CA ILE A 133 18.88 22.74 16.65
C ILE A 133 19.11 23.60 17.91
N ILE A 134 19.31 22.96 19.07
CA ILE A 134 19.61 23.66 20.33
C ILE A 134 20.89 24.48 20.20
N GLU A 135 21.96 23.91 19.64
CA GLU A 135 23.22 24.62 19.43
C GLU A 135 23.06 25.82 18.49
N ALA A 136 22.28 25.67 17.43
CA ALA A 136 21.99 26.76 16.50
C ALA A 136 21.23 27.91 17.16
N ILE A 137 20.23 27.58 17.98
CA ILE A 137 19.45 28.55 18.76
C ILE A 137 20.35 29.24 19.81
N ALA A 138 21.19 28.48 20.52
CA ALA A 138 22.09 29.01 21.54
C ALA A 138 23.17 29.96 20.97
N LYS A 139 23.56 29.81 19.70
CA LYS A 139 24.51 30.70 19.02
C LYS A 139 23.91 32.06 18.65
N PHE A 140 22.60 32.22 18.69
CA PHE A 140 21.95 33.48 18.35
C PHE A 140 21.99 34.44 19.55
N PRO A 141 22.65 35.62 19.47
CA PRO A 141 22.87 36.48 20.63
C PRO A 141 21.58 36.94 21.32
N LYS A 142 20.53 37.24 20.55
CA LYS A 142 19.27 37.71 21.13
C LYS A 142 18.55 36.61 21.92
N THR A 143 18.77 35.34 21.61
CA THR A 143 18.24 34.23 22.41
C THR A 143 18.79 34.27 23.83
N ALA A 144 20.11 34.46 23.99
CA ALA A 144 20.72 34.53 25.32
C ALA A 144 20.22 35.75 26.11
N GLU A 145 20.07 36.90 25.45
CA GLU A 145 19.53 38.12 26.07
C GLU A 145 18.09 37.91 26.56
N THR A 146 17.21 37.37 25.71
CA THR A 146 15.82 37.11 26.08
C THR A 146 15.70 36.05 27.19
N MET A 147 16.52 34.99 27.17
CA MET A 147 16.54 34.01 28.25
C MET A 147 16.96 34.63 29.59
N LEU A 148 17.91 35.58 29.59
CA LEU A 148 18.31 36.28 30.81
C LEU A 148 17.22 37.23 31.32
N GLU A 149 16.56 37.96 30.43
CA GLU A 149 15.44 38.85 30.77
C GLU A 149 14.28 38.05 31.41
N GLU A 150 13.95 36.88 30.87
CA GLU A 150 12.93 35.99 31.44
C GLU A 150 13.36 35.46 32.81
N LEU A 151 14.61 34.99 32.95
CA LEU A 151 15.11 34.48 34.24
C LEU A 151 15.09 35.55 35.35
N GLU A 152 15.44 36.80 35.02
CA GLU A 152 15.39 37.91 35.98
C GLU A 152 13.95 38.22 36.39
N GLY A 153 13.01 38.30 35.44
CA GLY A 153 11.58 38.47 35.73
C GLY A 153 11.01 37.36 36.62
N MET A 154 11.51 36.13 36.47
CA MET A 154 11.07 35.00 37.30
C MET A 154 11.53 35.07 38.75
N GLU A 155 12.72 35.62 39.03
CA GLU A 155 13.16 35.88 40.40
C GLU A 155 12.25 36.93 41.08
N GLU A 156 11.80 37.94 40.33
CA GLU A 156 10.87 38.96 40.82
C GLU A 156 9.45 38.42 41.06
N GLU A 157 8.98 37.53 40.18
CA GLU A 157 7.64 36.91 40.25
C GLU A 157 7.56 35.68 41.17
N GLY A 158 8.70 35.20 41.70
CA GLY A 158 8.78 34.13 42.70
C GLY A 158 8.63 32.71 42.16
N PHE A 159 8.90 32.49 40.87
CA PHE A 159 8.92 31.16 40.27
C PHE A 159 10.09 30.32 40.77
N LYS A 160 9.92 28.98 40.76
CA LYS A 160 10.97 28.05 41.18
C LYS A 160 11.63 27.41 39.98
N MET A 161 12.89 26.99 40.15
CA MET A 161 13.67 26.34 39.10
C MET A 161 12.95 25.19 38.35
N PRO A 162 12.17 24.31 39.00
CA PRO A 162 11.43 23.24 38.30
C PRO A 162 10.34 23.72 37.35
N ASP A 163 9.89 24.97 37.47
CA ASP A 163 8.88 25.55 36.58
C ASP A 163 9.48 25.91 35.21
N VAL A 164 10.82 26.01 35.12
CA VAL A 164 11.58 26.40 33.92
C VAL A 164 12.42 25.27 33.38
N VAL A 165 13.13 24.58 34.27
CA VAL A 165 14.07 23.52 33.93
C VAL A 165 13.50 22.22 34.45
N LEU A 166 12.99 21.41 33.53
CA LEU A 166 12.45 20.09 33.81
C LEU A 166 13.54 19.08 34.18
N ASP A 167 14.68 19.14 33.48
CA ASP A 167 15.79 18.23 33.68
C ASP A 167 17.12 18.86 33.21
N ILE A 168 18.23 18.39 33.77
CA ILE A 168 19.58 18.85 33.42
C ILE A 168 20.26 17.75 32.63
N TYR A 169 20.45 17.99 31.34
CA TYR A 169 21.13 17.03 30.47
C TYR A 169 22.58 16.81 30.92
N ASN A 170 22.89 15.57 31.33
CA ASN A 170 24.24 15.14 31.63
C ASN A 170 24.79 14.25 30.50
N PRO A 171 25.73 14.74 29.67
CA PRO A 171 26.28 13.97 28.54
C PRO A 171 27.10 12.75 28.96
N HIS A 172 27.44 12.60 30.24
CA HIS A 172 28.20 11.47 30.78
C HIS A 172 27.31 10.43 31.48
N GLU A 173 26.01 10.67 31.58
CA GLU A 173 25.08 9.72 32.17
C GLU A 173 24.76 8.62 31.14
N GLU A 174 25.01 7.36 31.50
CA GLU A 174 24.68 6.25 30.61
C GLU A 174 23.17 6.14 30.47
N ALA A 175 22.70 6.17 29.21
CA ALA A 175 21.30 5.92 28.92
C ALA A 175 20.91 4.51 29.42
N VAL A 176 20.07 4.46 30.45
CA VAL A 176 19.49 3.21 30.94
C VAL A 176 18.49 2.72 29.89
N ILE A 177 18.91 1.77 29.06
CA ILE A 177 17.99 1.13 28.11
C ILE A 177 17.13 0.15 28.91
N PRO A 178 15.83 0.40 29.11
CA PRO A 178 14.97 -0.56 29.80
C PRO A 178 15.01 -1.88 29.02
N LYS A 179 15.29 -2.97 29.72
CA LYS A 179 15.24 -4.31 29.13
C LYS A 179 13.78 -4.59 28.78
N VAL A 180 13.48 -4.62 27.48
CA VAL A 180 12.16 -5.04 26.99
C VAL A 180 11.98 -6.51 27.36
N LYS A 181 10.99 -6.81 28.22
CA LYS A 181 10.60 -8.19 28.53
C LYS A 181 10.10 -8.83 27.23
N LYS A 182 10.74 -9.92 26.80
CA LYS A 182 10.25 -10.72 25.68
C LYS A 182 9.02 -11.52 26.13
N PRO A 183 8.13 -11.91 25.21
CA PRO A 183 6.98 -12.79 25.53
C PRO A 183 7.38 -14.12 26.16
N THR A 184 8.64 -14.55 25.98
CA THR A 184 9.23 -15.77 26.54
C THR A 184 9.88 -15.58 27.91
N ASP A 185 9.94 -14.35 28.41
CA ASP A 185 10.54 -14.10 29.72
C ASP A 185 9.58 -14.63 30.77
N ILE A 186 10.08 -15.51 31.63
CA ILE A 186 9.32 -16.11 32.73
C ILE A 186 8.81 -14.96 33.58
N VAL A 187 7.49 -14.91 33.77
CA VAL A 187 6.89 -14.04 34.78
C VAL A 187 7.33 -14.64 36.11
N ASP A 188 8.31 -14.02 36.76
CA ASP A 188 8.61 -14.31 38.16
C ASP A 188 7.37 -13.87 38.96
N ASP A 189 6.53 -14.84 39.29
CA ASP A 189 5.28 -14.72 40.05
C ASP A 189 5.56 -14.58 41.57
N ASP A 190 6.58 -13.78 41.92
CA ASP A 190 6.95 -13.51 43.32
C ASP A 190 7.23 -12.00 43.49
N GLU A 191 6.16 -11.21 43.70
CA GLU A 191 6.03 -10.17 44.75
C GLU A 191 4.60 -9.61 44.83
#